data_AF-A0A4Q5RUL0-F1
#
_entry.id   AF-A0A4Q5RUL0-F1
#
_cell.length_a   1.000
_cell.length_b   1.000
_cell.length_c   1.000
_cell.angle_alpha   90.00
_cell.angle_beta   90.00
_cell.angle_gamma   90.00
#
_symmetry.space_group_name_H-M   'P 1'
#
loop_
_entity.id
_entity.type
_entity.pdbx_description
1 polymer ?
#
loop_
_entity_poly.entity_id
_entity_poly.type
_entity_poly.pdbx_seq_one_letter_code
_entity_poly.pdbx_strand_id
1 'polypeptide(L)'
;MCTKPNYIVSTGKWWLTTLLCCSVLLTLAQNSFVSEPGNKSPGGWKTFIVKDIKELRVPAPPDKDQSQKELKELKEKMSQGNNEKKQAILYWDAGSPAYRWNQLGYSLITFDNFDRFLRTPTAWMNMAIYDATIAAWNAKELYQRKRPTQLDPSLKAVIKAPSTSSYPCEHTVTAAAAAIVLAYFYPEKADSIMKLAKEASESRVYAGVQFPSDVAAGWKLGQDVADRVLAEAKNDGSDKKWTGNVKSDPKIWRGEYPVGIMTASWKPILLKAGDQFRPAAPPDFEKEMQDMKNFKHDLRSSNLAYYWAASSGFDIWTEMANQKIFEYHLDNHTPACARIYALLNVAMHDVSISIMDAKYAYWGTRPILYDTTFRPLVFTPPFPGYPSGHATASSTAATVLQYFFPGDAAQFKKLAQECADSRFYAGIHFKTDNEVGLVLGKKVGEYIVETWDKK
;
A
#
# COMPACT_ATOMS: atom_id res chain seq x y z
N MET A 1 34.26 -64.87 -9.00
CA MET A 1 34.84 -64.04 -7.92
C MET A 1 34.02 -62.77 -7.75
N CYS A 2 33.14 -62.73 -6.74
CA CYS A 2 32.90 -61.57 -5.87
C CYS A 2 31.70 -61.88 -4.97
N THR A 3 31.98 -61.95 -3.68
CA THR A 3 31.07 -62.23 -2.57
C THR A 3 30.26 -60.98 -2.21
N LYS A 4 28.99 -61.14 -1.80
CA LYS A 4 28.24 -60.12 -1.05
C LYS A 4 28.04 -60.62 0.39
N PRO A 5 28.36 -59.82 1.41
CA PRO A 5 27.98 -60.11 2.79
C PRO A 5 26.66 -59.41 3.18
N ASN A 6 25.87 -60.14 3.98
CA ASN A 6 24.73 -59.64 4.75
C ASN A 6 25.21 -58.75 5.90
N TYR A 7 24.47 -57.67 6.22
CA TYR A 7 24.41 -57.14 7.58
C TYR A 7 23.02 -56.63 7.97
N ILE A 8 22.69 -56.97 9.22
CA ILE A 8 21.43 -56.86 9.94
C ILE A 8 21.26 -55.46 10.54
N VAL A 9 20.00 -55.05 10.63
CA VAL A 9 19.49 -53.81 11.25
C VAL A 9 19.66 -53.83 12.78
N SER A 10 20.08 -52.70 13.36
CA SER A 10 19.86 -52.36 14.76
C SER A 10 19.36 -50.91 14.86
N THR A 11 18.15 -50.75 15.41
CA THR A 11 17.45 -49.47 15.58
C THR A 11 17.69 -48.92 16.98
N GLY A 12 18.16 -47.67 17.07
CA GLY A 12 18.45 -46.97 18.32
C GLY A 12 17.68 -45.66 18.46
N LYS A 13 16.66 -45.67 19.31
CA LYS A 13 15.81 -44.57 19.77
C LYS A 13 16.58 -43.34 20.26
N TRP A 14 16.79 -42.31 19.43
CA TRP A 14 17.27 -40.98 19.89
C TRP A 14 16.72 -39.76 19.12
N TRP A 15 15.75 -39.93 18.21
CA TRP A 15 15.32 -38.86 17.29
C TRP A 15 13.96 -38.21 17.59
N LEU A 16 13.18 -38.74 18.55
CA LEU A 16 11.79 -38.30 18.74
C LEU A 16 11.59 -37.14 19.73
N THR A 17 12.55 -36.84 20.59
CA THR A 17 12.42 -35.76 21.59
C THR A 17 12.86 -34.39 21.09
N THR A 18 13.75 -34.31 20.09
CA THR A 18 14.23 -33.03 19.54
C THR A 18 13.23 -32.40 18.55
N LEU A 19 12.41 -33.21 17.88
CA LEU A 19 11.41 -32.73 16.91
C LEU A 19 10.18 -32.08 17.57
N LEU A 20 9.83 -32.47 18.80
CA LEU A 20 8.69 -31.88 19.52
C LEU A 20 8.99 -30.50 20.11
N CYS A 21 10.24 -30.22 20.51
CA CYS A 21 10.61 -28.88 21.01
C CYS A 21 10.72 -27.84 19.88
N CYS A 22 11.15 -28.25 18.68
CA CYS A 22 11.22 -27.34 17.53
C CYS A 22 9.83 -26.93 17.00
N SER A 23 8.83 -27.81 17.04
CA SER A 23 7.48 -27.49 16.57
C SER A 23 6.69 -26.57 17.52
N VAL A 24 6.97 -26.64 18.83
CA VAL A 24 6.38 -25.73 19.84
C VAL A 24 7.04 -24.35 19.81
N LEU A 25 8.35 -24.27 19.52
CA LEU A 25 9.04 -22.97 19.36
C LEU A 25 8.66 -22.25 18.06
N LEU A 26 8.37 -22.97 16.98
CA LEU A 26 7.89 -22.40 15.71
C LEU A 26 6.46 -21.84 15.80
N THR A 27 5.60 -22.40 16.65
CA THR A 27 4.23 -21.90 16.85
C THR A 27 4.16 -20.69 17.77
N LEU A 28 5.10 -20.54 18.72
CA LEU A 28 5.18 -19.36 19.58
C LEU A 28 5.80 -18.13 18.88
N ALA A 29 6.61 -18.33 17.83
CA ALA A 29 7.19 -17.22 17.08
C ALA A 29 6.18 -16.51 16.16
N GLN A 30 5.15 -17.20 15.67
CA GLN A 30 4.22 -16.67 14.66
C GLN A 30 3.37 -15.47 15.10
N ASN A 31 3.21 -15.23 16.41
CA ASN A 31 2.31 -14.19 16.93
C ASN A 31 2.96 -12.82 17.19
N SER A 32 4.24 -12.61 16.85
CA SER A 32 5.00 -11.45 17.34
C SER A 32 5.53 -10.48 16.27
N PHE A 33 5.25 -10.69 14.99
CA PHE A 33 5.97 -9.97 13.94
C PHE A 33 5.37 -8.62 13.51
N VAL A 34 4.07 -8.39 13.74
CA VAL A 34 3.47 -7.05 13.62
C VAL A 34 2.94 -6.68 14.98
N SER A 35 3.47 -5.61 15.57
CA SER A 35 2.95 -5.09 16.84
C SER A 35 1.48 -4.67 16.66
N GLU A 36 0.57 -5.48 17.21
CA GLU A 36 -0.80 -5.03 17.40
C GLU A 36 -0.80 -3.78 18.31
N PRO A 37 -1.59 -2.74 18.02
CA PRO A 37 -1.69 -1.56 18.89
C PRO A 37 -2.28 -1.91 20.27
N GLY A 38 -1.43 -2.34 21.20
CA GLY A 38 -1.81 -2.72 22.56
C GLY A 38 -2.75 -3.94 22.64
N ASN A 39 -3.28 -4.22 23.84
CA ASN A 39 -4.20 -5.35 24.10
C ASN A 39 -5.64 -5.14 23.56
N LYS A 40 -5.82 -4.37 22.48
CA LYS A 40 -7.15 -4.09 21.92
C LYS A 40 -7.41 -4.96 20.69
N SER A 41 -8.60 -5.54 20.62
CA SER A 41 -9.10 -6.19 19.41
C SER A 41 -9.10 -5.22 18.23
N PRO A 42 -8.97 -5.69 16.98
CA PRO A 42 -8.92 -4.81 15.82
C PRO A 42 -10.10 -3.86 15.68
N GLY A 43 -11.30 -4.23 16.14
CA GLY A 43 -12.47 -3.34 16.15
C GLY A 43 -12.35 -2.13 17.10
N GLY A 44 -11.32 -2.07 17.94
CA GLY A 44 -11.00 -0.95 18.83
C GLY A 44 -9.75 -0.16 18.42
N TRP A 45 -9.17 -0.45 17.26
CA TRP A 45 -8.03 0.30 16.73
C TRP A 45 -8.46 1.68 16.26
N LYS A 46 -7.49 2.61 16.21
CA LYS A 46 -7.76 3.99 15.82
C LYS A 46 -7.74 4.14 14.31
N THR A 47 -8.62 4.99 13.82
CA THR A 47 -8.89 5.23 12.40
C THR A 47 -8.23 6.52 11.90
N PHE A 48 -8.12 6.67 10.58
CA PHE A 48 -7.58 7.86 9.92
C PHE A 48 -8.56 9.02 9.96
N ILE A 49 -9.76 8.80 9.40
CA ILE A 49 -10.78 9.84 9.12
C ILE A 49 -11.97 9.70 10.08
N VAL A 50 -12.42 8.48 10.34
CA VAL A 50 -13.54 8.24 11.25
C VAL A 50 -13.10 8.58 12.67
N LYS A 51 -13.81 9.46 13.38
CA LYS A 51 -13.42 9.87 14.74
C LYS A 51 -13.98 8.94 15.82
N ASP A 52 -15.27 8.63 15.72
CA ASP A 52 -15.94 7.63 16.54
C ASP A 52 -16.52 6.56 15.63
N ILE A 53 -16.02 5.33 15.77
CA ILE A 53 -16.47 4.18 14.97
C ILE A 53 -17.96 3.87 15.18
N LYS A 54 -18.55 4.32 16.30
CA LYS A 54 -19.98 4.17 16.59
C LYS A 54 -20.86 5.00 15.64
N GLU A 55 -20.31 6.04 15.01
CA GLU A 55 -21.03 6.79 13.96
C GLU A 55 -21.26 5.95 12.69
N LEU A 56 -20.50 4.85 12.53
CA LEU A 56 -20.62 3.91 11.42
C LEU A 56 -21.28 2.60 11.85
N ARG A 57 -22.12 2.64 12.89
CA ARG A 57 -22.75 1.43 13.43
C ARG A 57 -23.64 0.78 12.38
N VAL A 58 -23.21 -0.39 11.93
CA VAL A 58 -23.98 -1.27 11.06
C VAL A 58 -25.22 -1.75 11.83
N PRO A 59 -26.42 -1.82 11.20
CA PRO A 59 -27.60 -2.42 11.84
C PRO A 59 -27.35 -3.84 12.35
N ALA A 60 -28.20 -4.33 13.26
CA ALA A 60 -28.09 -5.73 13.69
C ALA A 60 -28.28 -6.67 12.48
N PRO A 61 -27.53 -7.80 12.40
CA PRO A 61 -27.76 -8.78 11.36
C PRO A 61 -29.16 -9.36 11.46
N PRO A 62 -29.69 -9.92 10.35
CA PRO A 62 -30.91 -10.71 10.38
C PRO A 62 -30.88 -11.77 11.48
N ASP A 63 -32.05 -12.01 12.08
CA ASP A 63 -32.22 -13.01 13.13
C ASP A 63 -32.00 -14.44 12.61
N LYS A 64 -32.19 -15.42 13.49
CA LYS A 64 -31.97 -16.83 13.19
C LYS A 64 -32.89 -17.32 12.06
N ASP A 65 -34.16 -16.95 12.07
CA ASP A 65 -35.14 -17.45 11.10
C ASP A 65 -34.88 -16.86 9.72
N GLN A 66 -34.56 -15.57 9.65
CA GLN A 66 -34.16 -14.93 8.41
C GLN A 66 -32.81 -15.47 7.90
N SER A 67 -31.85 -15.74 8.79
CA SER A 67 -30.58 -16.38 8.40
C SER A 67 -30.77 -17.78 7.81
N GLN A 68 -31.75 -18.55 8.30
CA GLN A 68 -32.10 -19.86 7.74
C GLN A 68 -32.75 -19.74 6.34
N LYS A 69 -33.53 -18.68 6.10
CA LYS A 69 -34.06 -18.38 4.75
C LYS A 69 -32.93 -17.99 3.79
N GLU A 70 -32.02 -17.12 4.23
CA GLU A 70 -30.86 -16.71 3.43
C GLU A 70 -29.92 -17.88 3.12
N LEU A 71 -29.82 -18.87 4.00
CA LEU A 71 -29.05 -20.09 3.74
C LEU A 71 -29.61 -20.89 2.54
N LYS A 72 -30.94 -20.86 2.32
CA LYS A 72 -31.55 -21.48 1.14
C LYS A 72 -31.20 -20.70 -0.13
N GLU A 73 -31.34 -19.38 -0.12
CA GLU A 73 -30.93 -18.50 -1.23
C GLU A 73 -29.44 -18.68 -1.55
N LEU A 74 -28.59 -18.80 -0.52
CA LEU A 74 -27.17 -19.05 -0.70
C LEU A 74 -26.90 -20.35 -1.45
N LYS A 75 -27.57 -21.45 -1.08
CA LYS A 75 -27.43 -22.75 -1.76
C LYS A 75 -27.88 -22.68 -3.23
N GLU A 76 -28.94 -21.93 -3.50
CA GLU A 76 -29.41 -21.66 -4.87
C GLU A 76 -28.38 -20.84 -5.67
N LYS A 77 -27.75 -19.82 -5.06
CA LYS A 77 -26.67 -19.09 -5.73
C LYS A 77 -25.44 -19.96 -5.97
N MET A 78 -25.06 -20.79 -5.01
CA MET A 78 -23.95 -21.74 -5.15
C MET A 78 -24.19 -22.74 -6.29
N SER A 79 -25.43 -23.20 -6.50
CA SER A 79 -25.75 -24.13 -7.59
C SER A 79 -25.63 -23.50 -8.99
N GLN A 80 -25.65 -22.17 -9.07
CA GLN A 80 -25.39 -21.40 -10.30
C GLN A 80 -23.89 -21.14 -10.54
N GLY A 81 -23.01 -21.75 -9.75
CA GLY A 81 -21.57 -21.67 -9.94
C GLY A 81 -21.14 -22.17 -11.32
N ASN A 82 -20.22 -21.45 -11.95
CA ASN A 82 -19.58 -21.84 -13.21
C ASN A 82 -18.07 -21.57 -13.12
N ASN A 83 -17.32 -21.91 -14.17
CA ASN A 83 -15.87 -21.72 -14.17
C ASN A 83 -15.46 -20.25 -13.98
N GLU A 84 -16.20 -19.31 -14.58
CA GLU A 84 -15.95 -17.87 -14.44
C GLU A 84 -16.10 -17.41 -12.98
N LYS A 85 -17.20 -17.79 -12.33
CA LYS A 85 -17.44 -17.50 -10.89
C LYS A 85 -16.39 -18.14 -10.02
N LYS A 86 -15.94 -19.37 -10.34
CA LYS A 86 -14.84 -20.02 -9.61
C LYS A 86 -13.53 -19.25 -9.75
N GLN A 87 -13.20 -18.76 -10.95
CA GLN A 87 -12.01 -17.93 -11.15
C GLN A 87 -12.11 -16.60 -10.40
N ALA A 88 -13.28 -15.94 -10.42
CA ALA A 88 -13.52 -14.73 -9.64
C ALA A 88 -13.35 -15.00 -8.12
N ILE A 89 -13.90 -16.10 -7.60
CA ILE A 89 -13.70 -16.52 -6.21
C ILE A 89 -12.22 -16.62 -5.89
N LEU A 90 -11.44 -17.38 -6.67
CA LEU A 90 -10.01 -17.60 -6.42
C LEU A 90 -9.19 -16.31 -6.58
N TYR A 91 -9.54 -15.46 -7.55
CA TYR A 91 -8.87 -14.18 -7.76
C TYR A 91 -9.00 -13.26 -6.54
N TRP A 92 -10.23 -13.12 -6.04
CA TRP A 92 -10.55 -12.27 -4.89
C TRP A 92 -10.21 -12.91 -3.54
N ASP A 93 -9.90 -14.20 -3.50
CA ASP A 93 -9.45 -14.94 -2.30
C ASP A 93 -7.92 -15.08 -2.18
N ALA A 94 -7.16 -14.45 -3.10
CA ALA A 94 -5.71 -14.66 -3.20
C ALA A 94 -4.88 -14.13 -2.00
N GLY A 95 -5.51 -13.46 -1.04
CA GLY A 95 -4.90 -12.91 0.17
C GLY A 95 -5.94 -12.07 0.91
N SER A 96 -5.49 -11.15 1.77
CA SER A 96 -6.40 -10.27 2.50
C SER A 96 -7.26 -9.45 1.51
N PRO A 97 -8.48 -9.02 1.91
CA PRO A 97 -9.37 -8.24 1.06
C PRO A 97 -8.70 -7.06 0.34
N ALA A 98 -7.72 -6.40 0.97
CA ALA A 98 -7.04 -5.23 0.43
C ALA A 98 -6.03 -5.55 -0.70
N TYR A 99 -5.59 -6.80 -0.82
CA TYR A 99 -4.46 -7.20 -1.66
C TYR A 99 -4.70 -6.90 -3.15
N ARG A 100 -5.80 -7.41 -3.72
CA ARG A 100 -6.13 -7.18 -5.14
C ARG A 100 -6.45 -5.71 -5.43
N TRP A 101 -7.04 -5.00 -4.47
CA TRP A 101 -7.31 -3.56 -4.63
C TRP A 101 -6.03 -2.73 -4.70
N ASN A 102 -4.97 -3.12 -3.99
CA ASN A 102 -3.67 -2.48 -4.16
C ASN A 102 -3.08 -2.76 -5.55
N GLN A 103 -3.11 -4.01 -6.03
CA GLN A 103 -2.65 -4.30 -7.40
C GLN A 103 -3.44 -3.51 -8.46
N LEU A 104 -4.78 -3.46 -8.31
CA LEU A 104 -5.64 -2.70 -9.20
C LEU A 104 -5.38 -1.19 -9.13
N GLY A 105 -5.28 -0.61 -7.93
CA GLY A 105 -5.00 0.81 -7.73
C GLY A 105 -3.70 1.26 -8.40
N TYR A 106 -2.64 0.46 -8.30
CA TYR A 106 -1.37 0.74 -8.98
C TYR A 106 -1.44 0.52 -10.50
N SER A 107 -2.24 -0.45 -10.98
CA SER A 107 -2.45 -0.63 -12.43
C SER A 107 -3.19 0.54 -13.11
N LEU A 108 -3.83 1.42 -12.32
CA LEU A 108 -4.50 2.61 -12.82
C LEU A 108 -3.56 3.82 -12.94
N ILE A 109 -2.32 3.75 -12.43
CA ILE A 109 -1.39 4.88 -12.48
C ILE A 109 -0.95 5.13 -13.93
N THR A 110 -1.09 6.38 -14.35
CA THR A 110 -0.64 6.89 -15.64
C THR A 110 0.15 8.17 -15.40
N PHE A 111 1.16 8.43 -16.24
CA PHE A 111 2.01 9.62 -16.14
C PHE A 111 1.52 10.81 -16.99
N ASP A 112 0.39 10.65 -17.70
CA ASP A 112 -0.28 11.70 -18.47
C ASP A 112 -0.96 12.75 -17.56
N ASN A 113 -1.36 12.35 -16.35
CA ASN A 113 -1.88 13.23 -15.31
C ASN A 113 -0.99 13.18 -14.07
N PHE A 114 0.08 13.98 -14.08
CA PHE A 114 1.08 13.97 -13.02
C PHE A 114 0.54 14.46 -11.67
N ASP A 115 -0.40 15.40 -11.66
CA ASP A 115 -1.03 15.85 -10.41
C ASP A 115 -1.85 14.72 -9.78
N ARG A 116 -2.61 13.96 -10.58
CA ARG A 116 -3.28 12.75 -10.09
C ARG A 116 -2.27 11.73 -9.55
N PHE A 117 -1.15 11.52 -10.23
CA PHE A 117 -0.09 10.62 -9.76
C PHE A 117 0.48 11.06 -8.40
N LEU A 118 0.88 12.33 -8.25
CA LEU A 118 1.43 12.87 -6.99
C LEU A 118 0.41 12.90 -5.86
N ARG A 119 -0.88 12.98 -6.19
CA ARG A 119 -1.96 12.92 -5.21
C ARG A 119 -2.16 11.50 -4.65
N THR A 120 -1.49 10.50 -5.21
CA THR A 120 -1.45 9.12 -4.72
C THR A 120 -2.86 8.60 -4.40
N PRO A 121 -3.73 8.35 -5.42
CA PRO A 121 -5.10 7.88 -5.20
C PRO A 121 -5.18 6.63 -4.31
N THR A 122 -4.14 5.80 -4.34
CA THR A 122 -4.00 4.63 -3.48
C THR A 122 -3.87 4.96 -1.99
N ALA A 123 -3.41 6.16 -1.60
CA ALA A 123 -3.40 6.62 -0.22
C ALA A 123 -4.83 6.82 0.30
N TRP A 124 -5.64 7.58 -0.44
CA TRP A 124 -7.05 7.80 -0.13
C TRP A 124 -7.83 6.48 -0.14
N MET A 125 -7.58 5.63 -1.13
CA MET A 125 -8.18 4.30 -1.21
C MET A 125 -7.85 3.47 0.05
N ASN A 126 -6.57 3.38 0.44
CA ASN A 126 -6.17 2.55 1.57
C ASN A 126 -6.59 3.13 2.93
N MET A 127 -6.70 4.46 3.08
CA MET A 127 -7.35 5.06 4.26
C MET A 127 -8.80 4.60 4.37
N ALA A 128 -9.56 4.62 3.26
CA ALA A 128 -10.95 4.15 3.26
C ALA A 128 -11.05 2.66 3.56
N ILE A 129 -10.20 1.84 2.93
CA ILE A 129 -10.13 0.39 3.20
C ILE A 129 -9.83 0.14 4.68
N TYR A 130 -8.86 0.84 5.26
CA TYR A 130 -8.46 0.66 6.65
C TYR A 130 -9.59 1.03 7.61
N ASP A 131 -10.13 2.24 7.52
CA ASP A 131 -11.20 2.70 8.41
C ASP A 131 -12.44 1.79 8.31
N ALA A 132 -12.78 1.36 7.09
CA ALA A 132 -13.90 0.45 6.87
C ALA A 132 -13.62 -0.95 7.43
N THR A 133 -12.38 -1.43 7.35
CA THR A 133 -11.96 -2.70 7.95
C THR A 133 -12.11 -2.66 9.47
N ILE A 134 -11.66 -1.59 10.12
CA ILE A 134 -11.81 -1.42 11.57
C ILE A 134 -13.29 -1.38 11.96
N ALA A 135 -14.12 -0.65 11.21
CA ALA A 135 -15.56 -0.61 11.44
C ALA A 135 -16.24 -1.98 11.28
N ALA A 136 -15.82 -2.75 10.27
CA ALA A 136 -16.32 -4.10 10.05
C ALA A 136 -15.94 -5.04 11.18
N TRP A 137 -14.71 -4.95 11.69
CA TRP A 137 -14.24 -5.74 12.83
C TRP A 137 -14.98 -5.37 14.12
N ASN A 138 -15.22 -4.08 14.36
CA ASN A 138 -16.06 -3.63 15.48
C ASN A 138 -17.47 -4.27 15.43
N ALA A 139 -18.10 -4.28 14.26
CA ALA A 139 -19.40 -4.90 14.07
C ALA A 139 -19.36 -6.45 14.22
N LYS A 140 -18.30 -7.10 13.71
CA LYS A 140 -18.12 -8.56 13.86
C LYS A 140 -17.98 -8.96 15.33
N GLU A 141 -17.20 -8.21 16.10
CA GLU A 141 -17.01 -8.41 17.54
C GLU A 141 -18.31 -8.21 18.33
N LEU A 142 -19.11 -7.22 17.93
CA LEU A 142 -20.40 -6.93 18.56
C LEU A 142 -21.48 -7.98 18.27
N TYR A 143 -21.63 -8.39 17.00
CA TYR A 143 -22.78 -9.21 16.58
C TYR A 143 -22.48 -10.70 16.51
N GLN A 144 -21.21 -11.08 16.31
CA GLN A 144 -20.75 -12.47 16.30
C GLN A 144 -21.59 -13.42 15.42
N ARG A 145 -22.10 -12.92 14.29
CA ARG A 145 -22.96 -13.71 13.39
C ARG A 145 -22.20 -14.95 12.89
N LYS A 146 -22.83 -16.12 13.07
CA LYS A 146 -22.34 -17.40 12.55
C LYS A 146 -22.29 -17.37 11.02
N ARG A 147 -21.23 -17.92 10.44
CA ARG A 147 -21.08 -18.13 8.98
C ARG A 147 -22.05 -19.20 8.46
N PRO A 148 -22.32 -19.23 7.14
CA PRO A 148 -23.16 -20.27 6.54
C PRO A 148 -22.72 -21.70 6.87
N THR A 149 -21.41 -21.99 6.78
CA THR A 149 -20.83 -23.30 7.10
C THR A 149 -20.95 -23.69 8.59
N GLN A 150 -21.16 -22.71 9.48
CA GLN A 150 -21.41 -22.96 10.90
C GLN A 150 -22.91 -23.18 11.21
N LEU A 151 -23.81 -22.64 10.38
CA LEU A 151 -25.25 -22.92 10.48
C LEU A 151 -25.60 -24.25 9.82
N ASP A 152 -24.92 -24.61 8.73
CA ASP A 152 -25.06 -25.90 8.06
C ASP A 152 -23.68 -26.47 7.69
N PRO A 153 -23.14 -27.37 8.53
CA PRO A 153 -21.86 -28.03 8.27
C PRO A 153 -21.83 -28.93 7.03
N SER A 154 -22.99 -29.26 6.43
CA SER A 154 -23.02 -30.02 5.18
C SER A 154 -22.65 -29.17 3.96
N LEU A 155 -22.70 -27.84 4.07
CA LEU A 155 -22.37 -26.91 3.01
C LEU A 155 -20.91 -27.07 2.55
N LYS A 156 -20.71 -27.33 1.26
CA LYS A 156 -19.38 -27.43 0.64
C LYS A 156 -19.00 -26.09 0.02
N ALA A 157 -18.41 -25.21 0.84
CA ALA A 157 -17.88 -23.94 0.36
C ALA A 157 -16.74 -24.15 -0.65
N VAL A 158 -16.62 -23.25 -1.63
CA VAL A 158 -15.59 -23.32 -2.70
C VAL A 158 -14.19 -23.00 -2.16
N ILE A 159 -14.14 -22.12 -1.14
CA ILE A 159 -12.93 -21.68 -0.45
C ILE A 159 -13.12 -21.91 1.06
N LYS A 160 -12.01 -21.88 1.79
CA LYS A 160 -12.03 -22.02 3.25
C LYS A 160 -12.76 -20.82 3.86
N ALA A 161 -13.82 -21.08 4.62
CA ALA A 161 -14.49 -20.03 5.37
C ALA A 161 -13.52 -19.44 6.42
N PRO A 162 -13.38 -18.10 6.51
CA PRO A 162 -12.56 -17.50 7.56
C PRO A 162 -13.08 -17.84 8.95
N SER A 163 -12.20 -17.84 9.96
CA SER A 163 -12.58 -18.13 11.35
C SER A 163 -13.36 -16.99 12.04
N THR A 164 -13.32 -15.78 11.47
CA THR A 164 -14.03 -14.59 11.97
C THR A 164 -15.54 -14.68 11.73
N SER A 165 -16.34 -13.85 12.42
CA SER A 165 -17.79 -13.77 12.22
C SER A 165 -18.16 -13.28 10.82
N SER A 166 -19.35 -13.64 10.32
CA SER A 166 -19.75 -13.32 8.95
C SER A 166 -20.07 -11.84 8.76
N TYR A 167 -20.75 -11.18 9.70
CA TYR A 167 -21.39 -9.89 9.47
C TYR A 167 -20.59 -8.67 9.99
N PRO A 168 -20.40 -7.60 9.19
CA PRO A 168 -20.66 -7.53 7.74
C PRO A 168 -19.57 -8.25 6.93
N CYS A 169 -19.81 -8.45 5.63
CA CYS A 169 -18.83 -9.07 4.74
C CYS A 169 -17.59 -8.18 4.55
N GLU A 170 -16.45 -8.58 5.10
CA GLU A 170 -15.22 -7.77 5.06
C GLU A 170 -14.71 -7.53 3.62
N HIS A 171 -14.83 -8.51 2.73
CA HIS A 171 -14.44 -8.35 1.33
C HIS A 171 -15.30 -7.31 0.62
N THR A 172 -16.61 -7.29 0.89
CA THR A 172 -17.49 -6.27 0.32
C THR A 172 -17.24 -4.90 0.92
N VAL A 173 -16.98 -4.80 2.22
CA VAL A 173 -16.61 -3.54 2.88
C VAL A 173 -15.37 -2.94 2.21
N THR A 174 -14.31 -3.73 2.06
CA THR A 174 -13.08 -3.32 1.38
C THR A 174 -13.34 -2.95 -0.08
N ALA A 175 -14.11 -3.77 -0.82
CA ALA A 175 -14.39 -3.53 -2.23
C ALA A 175 -15.17 -2.25 -2.49
N ALA A 176 -16.23 -1.99 -1.71
CA ALA A 176 -17.01 -0.76 -1.83
C ALA A 176 -16.16 0.47 -1.46
N ALA A 177 -15.43 0.41 -0.35
CA ALA A 177 -14.54 1.49 0.07
C ALA A 177 -13.49 1.83 -0.99
N ALA A 178 -12.82 0.81 -1.53
CA ALA A 178 -11.78 0.98 -2.54
C ALA A 178 -12.35 1.54 -3.86
N ALA A 179 -13.42 0.93 -4.37
CA ALA A 179 -13.96 1.24 -5.67
C ALA A 179 -14.58 2.64 -5.75
N ILE A 180 -15.28 3.06 -4.69
CA ILE A 180 -15.90 4.39 -4.64
C ILE A 180 -14.82 5.48 -4.62
N VAL A 181 -13.75 5.29 -3.85
CA VAL A 181 -12.63 6.23 -3.82
C VAL A 181 -11.91 6.25 -5.17
N LEU A 182 -11.57 5.10 -5.74
CA LEU A 182 -10.90 5.04 -7.04
C LEU A 182 -11.77 5.62 -8.17
N ALA A 183 -13.08 5.40 -8.17
CA ALA A 183 -13.99 5.98 -9.17
C ALA A 183 -14.03 7.51 -9.12
N TYR A 184 -13.80 8.12 -7.96
CA TYR A 184 -13.64 9.59 -7.85
C TYR A 184 -12.34 10.07 -8.50
N PHE A 185 -11.23 9.36 -8.30
CA PHE A 185 -9.93 9.74 -8.89
C PHE A 185 -9.83 9.40 -10.38
N TYR A 186 -10.51 8.36 -10.83
CA TYR A 186 -10.52 7.84 -12.20
C TYR A 186 -11.96 7.79 -12.75
N PRO A 187 -12.65 8.94 -12.90
CA PRO A 187 -14.04 8.97 -13.36
C PRO A 187 -14.23 8.30 -14.71
N GLU A 188 -13.20 8.36 -15.58
CA GLU A 188 -13.21 7.71 -16.89
C GLU A 188 -13.21 6.17 -16.82
N LYS A 189 -12.91 5.58 -15.66
CA LYS A 189 -12.91 4.12 -15.41
C LYS A 189 -13.93 3.69 -14.36
N ALA A 190 -14.78 4.61 -13.89
CA ALA A 190 -15.70 4.38 -12.78
C ALA A 190 -16.55 3.12 -12.96
N ASP A 191 -17.18 2.94 -14.12
CA ASP A 191 -18.05 1.78 -14.37
C ASP A 191 -17.29 0.44 -14.29
N SER A 192 -16.08 0.38 -14.82
CA SER A 192 -15.24 -0.83 -14.77
C SER A 192 -14.77 -1.12 -13.34
N ILE A 193 -14.38 -0.09 -12.59
CA ILE A 193 -13.98 -0.21 -11.19
C ILE A 193 -15.16 -0.69 -10.33
N MET A 194 -16.35 -0.10 -10.52
CA MET A 194 -17.55 -0.50 -9.79
C MET A 194 -18.02 -1.91 -10.16
N LYS A 195 -17.81 -2.35 -11.40
CA LYS A 195 -18.06 -3.74 -11.81
C LYS A 195 -17.16 -4.73 -11.06
N LEU A 196 -15.87 -4.43 -10.93
CA LEU A 196 -14.93 -5.25 -10.15
C LEU A 196 -15.36 -5.32 -8.67
N ALA A 197 -15.87 -4.23 -8.10
CA ALA A 197 -16.36 -4.22 -6.72
C ALA A 197 -17.58 -5.13 -6.50
N LYS A 198 -18.51 -5.14 -7.45
CA LYS A 198 -19.67 -6.04 -7.45
C LYS A 198 -19.23 -7.49 -7.57
N GLU A 199 -18.31 -7.80 -8.49
CA GLU A 199 -17.76 -9.15 -8.64
C GLU A 199 -17.05 -9.64 -7.38
N ALA A 200 -16.20 -8.80 -6.77
CA ALA A 200 -15.53 -9.10 -5.50
C ALA A 200 -16.54 -9.45 -4.39
N SER A 201 -17.63 -8.69 -4.32
CA SER A 201 -18.69 -8.86 -3.34
C SER A 201 -19.50 -10.13 -3.55
N GLU A 202 -19.96 -10.36 -4.77
CA GLU A 202 -20.75 -11.54 -5.15
C GLU A 202 -19.94 -12.83 -5.03
N SER A 203 -18.62 -12.77 -5.24
CA SER A 203 -17.74 -13.93 -5.11
C SER A 203 -17.87 -14.62 -3.75
N ARG A 204 -18.10 -13.86 -2.66
CA ARG A 204 -18.23 -14.43 -1.31
C ARG A 204 -19.53 -15.21 -1.10
N VAL A 205 -20.59 -14.79 -1.78
CA VAL A 205 -21.89 -15.49 -1.78
C VAL A 205 -21.78 -16.75 -2.64
N TYR A 206 -21.24 -16.64 -3.86
CA TYR A 206 -21.02 -17.81 -4.73
C TYR A 206 -20.06 -18.84 -4.10
N ALA A 207 -19.10 -18.38 -3.29
CA ALA A 207 -18.22 -19.24 -2.54
C ALA A 207 -18.90 -20.00 -1.39
N GLY A 208 -20.08 -19.58 -0.93
CA GLY A 208 -20.77 -20.17 0.21
C GLY A 208 -20.25 -19.71 1.58
N VAL A 209 -19.45 -18.63 1.65
CA VAL A 209 -18.81 -18.17 2.89
C VAL A 209 -19.52 -16.99 3.56
N GLN A 210 -20.55 -16.46 2.90
CA GLN A 210 -21.20 -15.20 3.26
C GLN A 210 -22.69 -15.19 2.88
N PHE A 211 -23.56 -14.61 3.71
CA PHE A 211 -24.95 -14.37 3.35
C PHE A 211 -25.11 -13.11 2.49
N PRO A 212 -26.16 -13.04 1.64
CA PRO A 212 -26.48 -11.83 0.88
C PRO A 212 -26.64 -10.55 1.72
N SER A 213 -27.23 -10.65 2.92
CA SER A 213 -27.37 -9.50 3.83
C SER A 213 -26.05 -9.02 4.43
N ASP A 214 -25.07 -9.93 4.62
CA ASP A 214 -23.75 -9.51 5.06
C ASP A 214 -23.03 -8.69 3.97
N VAL A 215 -23.25 -9.04 2.70
CA VAL A 215 -22.76 -8.29 1.54
C VAL A 215 -23.45 -6.93 1.44
N ALA A 216 -24.78 -6.87 1.53
CA ALA A 216 -25.52 -5.62 1.48
C ALA A 216 -25.07 -4.64 2.60
N ALA A 217 -24.95 -5.14 3.83
CA ALA A 217 -24.45 -4.36 4.96
C ALA A 217 -22.99 -3.92 4.77
N GLY A 218 -22.15 -4.81 4.23
CA GLY A 218 -20.77 -4.49 3.93
C GLY A 218 -20.63 -3.38 2.89
N TRP A 219 -21.48 -3.40 1.86
CA TRP A 219 -21.45 -2.38 0.80
C TRP A 219 -21.79 -1.01 1.37
N LYS A 220 -22.86 -0.94 2.16
CA LYS A 220 -23.28 0.31 2.80
C LYS A 220 -22.19 0.86 3.72
N LEU A 221 -21.60 0.02 4.56
CA LEU A 221 -20.51 0.44 5.45
C LEU A 221 -19.29 0.97 4.66
N GLY A 222 -18.87 0.25 3.62
CA GLY A 222 -17.75 0.69 2.77
C GLY A 222 -18.03 2.02 2.06
N GLN A 223 -19.27 2.22 1.60
CA GLN A 223 -19.72 3.49 1.03
C GLN A 223 -19.69 4.64 2.05
N ASP A 224 -20.22 4.43 3.26
CA ASP A 224 -20.27 5.47 4.30
C ASP A 224 -18.86 5.94 4.70
N VAL A 225 -17.89 5.01 4.72
CA VAL A 225 -16.48 5.35 4.97
C VAL A 225 -15.88 6.09 3.78
N ALA A 226 -16.08 5.58 2.55
CA ALA A 226 -15.57 6.22 1.35
C ALA A 226 -16.07 7.66 1.20
N ASP A 227 -17.34 7.93 1.49
CA ASP A 227 -17.92 9.27 1.43
C ASP A 227 -17.23 10.24 2.40
N ARG A 228 -16.87 9.79 3.61
CA ARG A 228 -16.10 10.59 4.58
C ARG A 228 -14.67 10.85 4.11
N VAL A 229 -14.00 9.83 3.56
CA VAL A 229 -12.66 10.00 2.99
C VAL A 229 -12.67 10.95 1.79
N LEU A 230 -13.67 10.85 0.92
CA LEU A 230 -13.83 11.73 -0.23
C LEU A 230 -14.20 13.17 0.18
N ALA A 231 -14.88 13.35 1.30
CA ALA A 231 -15.11 14.68 1.85
C ALA A 231 -13.78 15.35 2.24
N GLU A 232 -12.84 14.63 2.85
CA GLU A 232 -11.50 15.16 3.12
C GLU A 232 -10.70 15.36 1.82
N ALA A 233 -10.76 14.41 0.88
CA ALA A 233 -10.06 14.52 -0.41
C ALA A 233 -10.49 15.78 -1.17
N LYS A 234 -11.79 16.07 -1.25
CA LYS A 234 -12.30 17.27 -1.93
C LYS A 234 -11.81 18.59 -1.30
N ASN A 235 -11.34 18.56 -0.06
CA ASN A 235 -10.90 19.73 0.70
C ASN A 235 -9.38 19.74 0.96
N ASP A 236 -8.59 18.95 0.22
CA ASP A 236 -7.13 18.91 0.36
C ASP A 236 -6.41 20.06 -0.36
N GLY A 237 -7.13 20.91 -1.09
CA GLY A 237 -6.58 22.04 -1.84
C GLY A 237 -5.98 21.68 -3.21
N SER A 238 -6.21 20.46 -3.70
CA SER A 238 -5.75 19.99 -5.01
C SER A 238 -6.46 20.59 -6.21
N ASP A 239 -7.56 21.29 -5.99
CA ASP A 239 -8.32 22.03 -7.01
C ASP A 239 -7.70 23.40 -7.34
N LYS A 240 -6.79 23.89 -6.50
CA LYS A 240 -6.12 25.18 -6.70
C LYS A 240 -5.23 25.13 -7.93
N LYS A 241 -5.36 26.17 -8.77
CA LYS A 241 -4.53 26.37 -9.96
C LYS A 241 -3.36 27.28 -9.65
N TRP A 242 -2.22 26.97 -10.27
CA TRP A 242 -1.06 27.85 -10.20
C TRP A 242 -1.28 29.09 -11.06
N THR A 243 -1.08 30.27 -10.47
CA THR A 243 -1.18 31.57 -11.14
C THR A 243 0.14 32.35 -11.10
N GLY A 244 1.23 31.69 -10.71
CA GLY A 244 2.55 32.30 -10.62
C GLY A 244 3.28 32.34 -11.96
N ASN A 245 4.50 32.91 -11.93
CA ASN A 245 5.41 32.91 -13.06
C ASN A 245 6.58 31.96 -12.80
N VAL A 246 7.08 31.32 -13.86
CA VAL A 246 8.29 30.50 -13.78
C VAL A 246 9.46 31.41 -13.44
N LYS A 247 10.30 31.00 -12.48
CA LYS A 247 11.47 31.79 -12.11
C LYS A 247 12.49 31.82 -13.27
N SER A 248 13.00 33.00 -13.59
CA SER A 248 14.01 33.20 -14.63
C SER A 248 15.39 33.47 -14.01
N ASP A 249 16.18 32.41 -13.81
CA ASP A 249 17.61 32.50 -13.45
C ASP A 249 18.37 31.38 -14.19
N PRO A 250 19.50 31.66 -14.87
CA PRO A 250 20.27 30.64 -15.59
C PRO A 250 20.79 29.51 -14.71
N LYS A 251 20.92 29.71 -13.39
CA LYS A 251 21.46 28.74 -12.43
C LYS A 251 20.42 27.78 -11.84
N ILE A 252 19.14 28.01 -12.12
CA ILE A 252 18.04 27.18 -11.61
C ILE A 252 17.37 26.39 -12.75
N TRP A 253 16.39 25.57 -12.41
CA TRP A 253 15.54 24.85 -13.35
C TRP A 253 14.71 25.81 -14.21
N ARG A 254 14.65 25.55 -15.53
CA ARG A 254 14.08 26.46 -16.55
C ARG A 254 13.15 25.76 -17.55
N GLY A 255 12.11 25.07 -17.10
CA GLY A 255 11.08 24.50 -17.99
C GLY A 255 9.85 25.41 -18.16
N GLU A 256 9.17 25.29 -19.30
CA GLU A 256 7.97 26.08 -19.61
C GLU A 256 6.77 25.71 -18.72
N TYR A 257 6.64 24.43 -18.35
CA TYR A 257 5.50 23.91 -17.59
C TYR A 257 6.00 23.22 -16.31
N PRO A 258 5.96 23.89 -15.14
CA PRO A 258 6.40 23.30 -13.88
C PRO A 258 5.37 22.29 -13.36
N VAL A 259 5.56 21.02 -13.75
CA VAL A 259 4.64 19.93 -13.42
C VAL A 259 4.65 19.62 -11.91
N GLY A 260 3.47 19.59 -11.26
CA GLY A 260 3.36 19.30 -9.83
C GLY A 260 3.63 20.50 -8.90
N ILE A 261 3.69 21.72 -9.44
CA ILE A 261 3.96 22.94 -8.65
C ILE A 261 2.94 23.19 -7.54
N MET A 262 1.69 22.78 -7.75
CA MET A 262 0.62 22.96 -6.75
C MET A 262 0.67 21.92 -5.64
N THR A 263 1.41 20.82 -5.80
CA THR A 263 1.49 19.74 -4.81
C THR A 263 1.97 20.21 -3.45
N ALA A 264 2.89 21.19 -3.42
CA ALA A 264 3.38 21.81 -2.18
C ALA A 264 2.28 22.55 -1.38
N SER A 265 1.19 22.94 -2.04
CA SER A 265 0.09 23.70 -1.43
C SER A 265 -1.04 22.82 -0.88
N TRP A 266 -0.98 21.51 -1.15
CA TRP A 266 -1.99 20.58 -0.68
C TRP A 266 -1.84 20.34 0.81
N LYS A 267 -2.96 20.07 1.48
CA LYS A 267 -3.02 19.69 2.89
C LYS A 267 -2.48 18.26 3.04
N PRO A 268 -1.38 18.03 3.77
CA PRO A 268 -0.92 16.68 4.06
C PRO A 268 -1.91 15.91 4.96
N ILE A 269 -1.81 14.59 4.96
CA ILE A 269 -2.66 13.71 5.75
C ILE A 269 -2.16 13.62 7.20
N LEU A 270 -0.85 13.37 7.41
CA LEU A 270 -0.23 13.22 8.73
C LEU A 270 0.81 14.30 9.03
N LEU A 271 1.57 14.76 8.04
CA LEU A 271 2.46 15.91 8.19
C LEU A 271 1.65 17.17 8.56
N LYS A 272 2.30 18.08 9.28
CA LYS A 272 1.70 19.38 9.66
C LYS A 272 1.69 20.37 8.51
N ALA A 273 2.72 20.32 7.65
CA ALA A 273 2.89 21.18 6.50
C ALA A 273 3.87 20.52 5.51
N GLY A 274 3.80 20.91 4.24
CA GLY A 274 4.74 20.40 3.21
C GLY A 274 6.20 20.74 3.51
N ASP A 275 6.44 21.85 4.20
CA ASP A 275 7.79 22.32 4.51
C ASP A 275 8.33 21.94 5.87
N GLN A 276 7.59 21.10 6.61
CA GLN A 276 7.93 20.66 7.96
C GLN A 276 9.37 20.14 8.08
N PHE A 277 9.87 19.48 7.03
CA PHE A 277 11.22 18.93 6.98
C PHE A 277 12.06 19.47 5.82
N ARG A 278 11.68 20.60 5.22
CA ARG A 278 12.37 21.17 4.05
C ARG A 278 13.89 21.23 4.32
N PRO A 279 14.73 20.63 3.45
CA PRO A 279 16.18 20.65 3.63
C PRO A 279 16.73 22.06 3.45
N ALA A 280 18.01 22.27 3.77
CA ALA A 280 18.72 23.50 3.42
C ALA A 280 18.76 23.71 1.89
N ALA A 281 19.14 24.91 1.44
CA ALA A 281 19.32 25.19 0.03
C ALA A 281 20.42 24.30 -0.60
N PRO A 282 20.31 23.95 -1.89
CA PRO A 282 21.35 23.16 -2.56
C PRO A 282 22.69 23.90 -2.59
N PRO A 283 23.82 23.18 -2.56
CA PRO A 283 25.13 23.76 -2.81
C PRO A 283 25.31 24.09 -4.30
N ASP A 284 26.47 24.64 -4.66
CA ASP A 284 26.93 24.60 -6.04
C ASP A 284 27.28 23.16 -6.45
N PHE A 285 26.93 22.78 -7.67
CA PHE A 285 27.10 21.43 -8.21
C PHE A 285 28.30 21.29 -9.14
N GLU A 286 29.17 22.31 -9.29
CA GLU A 286 30.32 22.26 -10.20
C GLU A 286 31.15 20.97 -10.03
N LYS A 287 31.55 20.65 -8.80
CA LYS A 287 32.32 19.43 -8.50
C LYS A 287 31.54 18.17 -8.86
N GLU A 288 30.26 18.11 -8.52
CA GLU A 288 29.43 16.93 -8.77
C GLU A 288 29.09 16.74 -10.25
N MET A 289 29.05 17.82 -11.02
CA MET A 289 28.95 17.76 -12.48
C MET A 289 30.21 17.13 -13.09
N GLN A 290 31.40 17.48 -12.59
CA GLN A 290 32.64 16.83 -13.02
C GLN A 290 32.68 15.35 -12.63
N ASP A 291 32.28 15.01 -11.40
CA ASP A 291 32.13 13.62 -10.97
C ASP A 291 31.19 12.83 -11.90
N MET A 292 30.06 13.43 -12.29
CA MET A 292 29.09 12.80 -13.18
C MET A 292 29.62 12.60 -14.60
N LYS A 293 30.36 13.57 -15.15
CA LYS A 293 31.00 13.44 -16.48
C LYS A 293 32.11 12.39 -16.50
N ASN A 294 32.80 12.22 -15.38
CA ASN A 294 33.87 11.23 -15.22
C ASN A 294 33.37 9.84 -14.80
N PHE A 295 32.10 9.71 -14.43
CA PHE A 295 31.52 8.44 -14.04
C PHE A 295 31.45 7.50 -15.24
N LYS A 296 32.10 6.34 -15.12
CA LYS A 296 32.08 5.28 -16.13
C LYS A 296 31.04 4.25 -15.73
N HIS A 297 29.97 4.15 -16.51
CA HIS A 297 28.99 3.10 -16.33
C HIS A 297 29.58 1.72 -16.54
N ASP A 298 29.13 0.79 -15.71
CA ASP A 298 29.22 -0.65 -15.92
C ASP A 298 27.81 -1.22 -16.15
N LEU A 299 27.73 -2.53 -16.36
CA LEU A 299 26.45 -3.22 -16.56
C LEU A 299 25.51 -3.02 -15.37
N ARG A 300 26.04 -3.04 -14.14
CA ARG A 300 25.23 -2.95 -12.92
C ARG A 300 24.60 -1.56 -12.77
N SER A 301 25.40 -0.50 -12.83
CA SER A 301 24.94 0.89 -12.71
C SER A 301 23.93 1.25 -13.80
N SER A 302 24.15 0.76 -15.04
CA SER A 302 23.21 0.93 -16.14
C SER A 302 21.88 0.22 -15.87
N ASN A 303 21.93 -1.04 -15.45
CA ASN A 303 20.73 -1.82 -15.12
C ASN A 303 19.94 -1.20 -13.97
N LEU A 304 20.62 -0.72 -12.91
CA LEU A 304 19.96 -0.06 -11.80
C LEU A 304 19.28 1.25 -12.22
N ALA A 305 19.94 2.04 -13.07
CA ALA A 305 19.36 3.27 -13.62
C ALA A 305 18.04 2.99 -14.37
N TYR A 306 18.02 1.98 -15.24
CA TYR A 306 16.81 1.61 -15.97
C TYR A 306 15.75 0.97 -15.06
N TYR A 307 16.13 0.06 -14.17
CA TYR A 307 15.21 -0.63 -13.26
C TYR A 307 14.41 0.37 -12.40
N TRP A 308 15.12 1.29 -11.74
CA TRP A 308 14.48 2.29 -10.88
C TRP A 308 13.82 3.43 -11.67
N ALA A 309 14.06 3.56 -12.97
CA ALA A 309 13.35 4.49 -13.84
C ALA A 309 12.08 3.89 -14.48
N ALA A 310 11.99 2.57 -14.57
CA ALA A 310 10.85 1.87 -15.18
C ALA A 310 9.61 1.79 -14.26
N SER A 311 9.79 2.01 -12.96
CA SER A 311 8.70 2.07 -11.98
C SER A 311 8.31 3.52 -11.68
N SER A 312 7.13 3.71 -11.08
CA SER A 312 6.75 5.02 -10.53
C SER A 312 7.56 5.43 -9.31
N GLY A 313 8.33 4.49 -8.75
CA GLY A 313 8.98 4.61 -7.46
C GLY A 313 8.02 4.42 -6.29
N PHE A 314 6.72 4.21 -6.50
CA PHE A 314 5.71 3.95 -5.45
C PHE A 314 5.19 2.51 -5.51
N ASP A 315 4.86 2.04 -6.71
CA ASP A 315 4.39 0.68 -7.03
C ASP A 315 5.35 -0.41 -6.53
N ILE A 316 6.65 -0.20 -6.72
CA ILE A 316 7.68 -1.16 -6.30
C ILE A 316 7.68 -1.40 -4.78
N TRP A 317 7.44 -0.36 -3.97
CA TRP A 317 7.41 -0.48 -2.51
C TRP A 317 6.13 -1.15 -2.01
N THR A 318 5.00 -0.91 -2.67
CA THR A 318 3.77 -1.67 -2.37
C THR A 318 3.91 -3.13 -2.78
N GLU A 319 4.60 -3.43 -3.88
CA GLU A 319 4.87 -4.81 -4.24
C GLU A 319 5.81 -5.51 -3.24
N MET A 320 6.79 -4.80 -2.69
CA MET A 320 7.57 -5.33 -1.55
C MET A 320 6.69 -5.56 -0.32
N ALA A 321 5.74 -4.65 -0.02
CA ALA A 321 4.79 -4.85 1.08
C ALA A 321 3.91 -6.09 0.83
N ASN A 322 3.46 -6.33 -0.41
CA ASN A 322 2.73 -7.53 -0.79
C ASN A 322 3.55 -8.79 -0.46
N GLN A 323 4.80 -8.85 -0.95
CA GLN A 323 5.68 -9.98 -0.72
C GLN A 323 5.88 -10.24 0.77
N LYS A 324 6.16 -9.19 1.54
CA LYS A 324 6.39 -9.29 2.98
C LYS A 324 5.15 -9.72 3.75
N ILE A 325 3.95 -9.30 3.34
CA ILE A 325 2.69 -9.79 3.93
C ILE A 325 2.58 -11.31 3.81
N PHE A 326 2.93 -11.89 2.66
CA PHE A 326 2.90 -13.35 2.48
C PHE A 326 4.07 -14.06 3.18
N GLU A 327 5.29 -13.52 3.11
CA GLU A 327 6.47 -14.08 3.78
C GLU A 327 6.29 -14.15 5.30
N TYR A 328 5.55 -13.19 5.88
CA TYR A 328 5.24 -13.14 7.31
C TYR A 328 3.88 -13.80 7.66
N HIS A 329 3.22 -14.47 6.70
CA HIS A 329 1.93 -15.15 6.89
C HIS A 329 0.81 -14.25 7.44
N LEU A 330 0.85 -12.97 7.08
CA LEU A 330 -0.16 -11.97 7.45
C LEU A 330 -1.33 -11.95 6.48
N ASP A 331 -1.26 -12.71 5.38
CA ASP A 331 -2.23 -12.71 4.28
C ASP A 331 -3.66 -13.00 4.72
N ASN A 332 -3.86 -13.68 5.85
CA ASN A 332 -5.18 -13.93 6.45
C ASN A 332 -5.55 -12.96 7.59
N HIS A 333 -4.68 -12.00 7.93
CA HIS A 333 -4.86 -11.03 9.00
C HIS A 333 -5.36 -9.67 8.47
N THR A 334 -6.62 -9.63 8.03
CA THR A 334 -7.25 -8.49 7.33
C THR A 334 -6.91 -7.10 7.92
N PRO A 335 -7.04 -6.83 9.24
CA PRO A 335 -6.72 -5.49 9.79
C PRO A 335 -5.24 -5.11 9.71
N ALA A 336 -4.33 -6.08 9.85
CA ALA A 336 -2.89 -5.82 9.82
C ALA A 336 -2.45 -5.46 8.40
N CYS A 337 -2.93 -6.22 7.40
CA CYS A 337 -2.70 -5.90 6.00
C CYS A 337 -3.24 -4.51 5.63
N ALA A 338 -4.48 -4.20 6.02
CA ALA A 338 -5.06 -2.89 5.77
C ALA A 338 -4.24 -1.75 6.41
N ARG A 339 -3.69 -1.98 7.62
CA ARG A 339 -2.83 -1.02 8.32
C ARG A 339 -1.52 -0.78 7.58
N ILE A 340 -0.85 -1.84 7.14
CA ILE A 340 0.41 -1.77 6.39
C ILE A 340 0.22 -0.96 5.11
N TYR A 341 -0.80 -1.29 4.31
CA TYR A 341 -1.07 -0.57 3.07
C TYR A 341 -1.44 0.89 3.30
N ALA A 342 -2.28 1.17 4.30
CA ALA A 342 -2.70 2.53 4.62
C ALA A 342 -1.51 3.41 5.03
N LEU A 343 -0.68 2.96 5.98
CA LEU A 343 0.48 3.75 6.43
C LEU A 343 1.48 3.99 5.30
N LEU A 344 1.79 2.93 4.53
CA LEU A 344 2.73 3.04 3.41
C LEU A 344 2.23 4.06 2.39
N ASN A 345 0.98 3.93 1.92
CA ASN A 345 0.47 4.80 0.86
C ASN A 345 0.23 6.23 1.35
N VAL A 346 -0.22 6.43 2.60
CA VAL A 346 -0.30 7.76 3.21
C VAL A 346 1.07 8.41 3.28
N ALA A 347 2.12 7.66 3.63
CA ALA A 347 3.48 8.18 3.61
C ALA A 347 3.95 8.57 2.20
N MET A 348 3.56 7.83 1.17
CA MET A 348 3.85 8.19 -0.23
C MET A 348 3.11 9.48 -0.67
N HIS A 349 1.89 9.72 -0.17
CA HIS A 349 1.19 10.98 -0.42
C HIS A 349 1.90 12.16 0.25
N ASP A 350 2.15 12.06 1.55
CA ASP A 350 2.75 13.14 2.34
C ASP A 350 4.19 13.46 1.91
N VAL A 351 4.99 12.44 1.56
CA VAL A 351 6.34 12.68 1.05
C VAL A 351 6.31 13.36 -0.32
N SER A 352 5.31 13.10 -1.17
CA SER A 352 5.16 13.80 -2.46
C SER A 352 4.99 15.30 -2.26
N ILE A 353 4.21 15.70 -1.25
CA ILE A 353 4.06 17.10 -0.84
C ILE A 353 5.41 17.67 -0.38
N SER A 354 6.13 16.96 0.49
CA SER A 354 7.45 17.40 1.00
C SER A 354 8.50 17.53 -0.11
N ILE A 355 8.51 16.60 -1.06
CA ILE A 355 9.41 16.62 -2.21
C ILE A 355 9.12 17.83 -3.08
N MET A 356 7.86 18.05 -3.43
CA MET A 356 7.48 19.15 -4.32
C MET A 356 7.64 20.51 -3.64
N ASP A 357 7.40 20.60 -2.33
CA ASP A 357 7.73 21.78 -1.54
C ASP A 357 9.21 22.17 -1.69
N ALA A 358 10.12 21.24 -1.40
CA ALA A 358 11.55 21.52 -1.50
C ALA A 358 11.99 21.85 -2.94
N LYS A 359 11.47 21.10 -3.92
CA LYS A 359 11.73 21.35 -5.36
C LYS A 359 11.35 22.76 -5.79
N TYR A 360 10.16 23.22 -5.41
CA TYR A 360 9.65 24.53 -5.82
C TYR A 360 10.02 25.67 -4.86
N ALA A 361 10.57 25.37 -3.69
CA ALA A 361 11.30 26.37 -2.89
C ALA A 361 12.59 26.77 -3.59
N TYR A 362 13.40 25.80 -4.01
CA TYR A 362 14.77 26.04 -4.49
C TYR A 362 14.91 26.10 -6.01
N TRP A 363 13.97 25.53 -6.77
CA TRP A 363 14.06 25.42 -8.22
C TRP A 363 15.37 24.79 -8.67
N GLY A 364 15.91 23.83 -7.90
CA GLY A 364 17.26 23.27 -8.13
C GLY A 364 17.45 22.79 -9.57
N THR A 365 18.61 23.10 -10.16
CA THR A 365 18.94 22.74 -11.54
C THR A 365 19.02 21.24 -11.77
N ARG A 366 18.95 20.82 -13.02
CA ARG A 366 19.18 19.44 -13.47
C ARG A 366 20.58 19.34 -14.09
N PRO A 367 21.24 18.17 -14.08
CA PRO A 367 22.54 18.03 -14.75
C PRO A 367 22.56 18.50 -16.21
N ILE A 368 21.53 18.16 -16.99
CA ILE A 368 21.39 18.60 -18.39
C ILE A 368 21.18 20.12 -18.57
N LEU A 369 20.70 20.81 -17.53
CA LEU A 369 20.54 22.27 -17.53
C LEU A 369 21.78 22.98 -16.98
N TYR A 370 22.57 22.29 -16.17
CA TYR A 370 23.85 22.76 -15.65
C TYR A 370 24.95 22.69 -16.72
N ASP A 371 25.05 21.57 -17.44
CA ASP A 371 25.91 21.38 -18.61
C ASP A 371 25.08 20.85 -19.78
N THR A 372 24.81 21.72 -20.76
CA THR A 372 23.95 21.40 -21.92
C THR A 372 24.59 20.42 -22.90
N THR A 373 25.87 20.08 -22.74
CA THR A 373 26.55 19.02 -23.49
C THR A 373 26.36 17.64 -22.86
N PHE A 374 25.98 17.58 -21.58
CA PHE A 374 25.74 16.32 -20.88
C PHE A 374 24.51 15.59 -21.43
N ARG A 375 24.56 14.25 -21.48
CA ARG A 375 23.48 13.39 -21.97
C ARG A 375 23.15 12.35 -20.90
N PRO A 376 21.98 12.43 -20.24
CA PRO A 376 21.56 11.44 -19.26
C PRO A 376 21.18 10.12 -19.94
N LEU A 377 21.23 9.03 -19.17
CA LEU A 377 20.88 7.68 -19.65
C LEU A 377 19.36 7.52 -19.81
N VAL A 378 18.58 8.26 -19.03
CA VAL A 378 17.11 8.22 -19.04
C VAL A 378 16.53 9.63 -19.26
N PHE A 379 15.25 9.69 -19.61
CA PHE A 379 14.52 10.94 -19.74
C PHE A 379 14.62 11.79 -18.45
N THR A 380 14.96 13.08 -18.58
CA THR A 380 15.00 14.01 -17.46
C THR A 380 13.58 14.54 -17.18
N PRO A 381 13.02 14.29 -15.98
CA PRO A 381 11.66 14.73 -15.69
C PRO A 381 11.49 16.26 -15.68
N PRO A 382 10.32 16.78 -16.09
CA PRO A 382 10.06 18.21 -16.29
C PRO A 382 9.72 18.94 -14.98
N PHE A 383 10.56 18.78 -13.95
CA PHE A 383 10.46 19.49 -12.66
C PHE A 383 11.85 19.63 -12.02
N PRO A 384 12.02 20.56 -11.04
CA PRO A 384 13.31 20.84 -10.43
C PRO A 384 14.06 19.62 -9.88
N GLY A 385 15.39 19.68 -9.89
CA GLY A 385 16.29 18.59 -9.50
C GLY A 385 16.38 18.37 -7.98
N TYR A 386 16.44 19.42 -7.18
CA TYR A 386 16.76 19.29 -5.76
C TYR A 386 15.53 19.30 -4.85
N PRO A 387 15.35 18.34 -3.93
CA PRO A 387 16.12 17.10 -3.77
C PRO A 387 15.61 16.00 -4.72
N SER A 388 16.30 14.86 -4.76
CA SER A 388 15.89 13.69 -5.54
C SER A 388 14.58 13.11 -5.01
N GLY A 389 13.55 13.10 -5.86
CA GLY A 389 12.22 12.61 -5.49
C GLY A 389 12.22 11.11 -5.21
N HIS A 390 12.91 10.32 -6.05
CA HIS A 390 13.03 8.87 -5.86
C HIS A 390 13.78 8.52 -4.58
N ALA A 391 14.91 9.17 -4.29
CA ALA A 391 15.65 8.94 -3.06
C ALA A 391 14.80 9.22 -1.81
N THR A 392 14.06 10.34 -1.84
CA THR A 392 13.18 10.75 -0.73
C THR A 392 12.00 9.80 -0.54
N ALA A 393 11.30 9.45 -1.61
CA ALA A 393 10.16 8.55 -1.56
C ALA A 393 10.57 7.14 -1.12
N SER A 394 11.68 6.63 -1.67
CA SER A 394 12.24 5.33 -1.30
C SER A 394 12.71 5.25 0.14
N SER A 395 13.37 6.29 0.67
CA SER A 395 13.76 6.30 2.08
C SER A 395 12.55 6.39 3.01
N THR A 396 11.49 7.11 2.62
CA THR A 396 10.23 7.16 3.37
C THR A 396 9.57 5.78 3.42
N ALA A 397 9.37 5.15 2.26
CA ALA A 397 8.79 3.81 2.16
C ALA A 397 9.60 2.77 2.95
N ALA A 398 10.93 2.78 2.81
CA ALA A 398 11.82 1.91 3.56
C ALA A 398 11.67 2.12 5.08
N THR A 399 11.51 3.35 5.54
CA THR A 399 11.34 3.66 6.97
C THR A 399 10.00 3.16 7.50
N VAL A 400 8.92 3.29 6.73
CA VAL A 400 7.61 2.74 7.10
C VAL A 400 7.62 1.20 7.09
N LEU A 401 8.25 0.57 6.10
CA LEU A 401 8.34 -0.90 6.06
C LEU A 401 9.24 -1.47 7.16
N GLN A 402 10.29 -0.74 7.57
CA GLN A 402 11.12 -1.09 8.73
C GLN A 402 10.29 -1.19 10.03
N TYR A 403 9.27 -0.34 10.17
CA TYR A 403 8.38 -0.38 11.33
C TYR A 403 7.54 -1.66 11.38
N PHE A 404 7.02 -2.12 10.23
CA PHE A 404 6.19 -3.33 10.16
C PHE A 404 6.99 -4.64 10.07
N PHE A 405 8.18 -4.59 9.46
CA PHE A 405 9.02 -5.75 9.20
C PHE A 405 10.45 -5.49 9.67
N PRO A 406 10.68 -5.36 10.99
CA PRO A 406 11.99 -4.98 11.53
C PRO A 406 13.09 -6.01 11.22
N GLY A 407 12.73 -7.27 10.98
CA GLY A 407 13.66 -8.33 10.55
C GLY A 407 14.33 -8.04 9.20
N ASP A 408 13.68 -7.27 8.32
CA ASP A 408 14.17 -6.92 6.98
C ASP A 408 14.73 -5.49 6.89
N ALA A 409 14.91 -4.82 8.03
CA ALA A 409 15.25 -3.41 8.07
C ALA A 409 16.51 -3.05 7.25
N ALA A 410 17.55 -3.88 7.36
CA ALA A 410 18.78 -3.70 6.62
C ALA A 410 18.57 -3.80 5.09
N GLN A 411 17.67 -4.67 4.64
CA GLN A 411 17.35 -4.83 3.21
C GLN A 411 16.63 -3.60 2.68
N PHE A 412 15.62 -3.08 3.38
CA PHE A 412 14.91 -1.86 2.94
C PHE A 412 15.84 -0.66 2.88
N LYS A 413 16.73 -0.49 3.87
CA LYS A 413 17.74 0.58 3.85
C LYS A 413 18.66 0.46 2.62
N LYS A 414 19.11 -0.76 2.31
CA LYS A 414 19.95 -1.02 1.14
C LYS A 414 19.22 -0.70 -0.17
N LEU A 415 17.96 -1.08 -0.29
CA LEU A 415 17.14 -0.80 -1.49
C LEU A 415 16.86 0.70 -1.66
N ALA A 416 16.63 1.43 -0.56
CA ALA A 416 16.48 2.88 -0.62
C ALA A 416 17.78 3.57 -1.09
N GLN A 417 18.93 3.13 -0.60
CA GLN A 417 20.24 3.62 -1.07
C GLN A 417 20.45 3.29 -2.55
N GLU A 418 20.16 2.05 -2.97
CA GLU A 418 20.29 1.63 -4.37
C GLU A 418 19.40 2.45 -5.32
N CYS A 419 18.16 2.74 -4.89
CA CYS A 419 17.27 3.63 -5.61
C CYS A 419 17.85 5.05 -5.73
N ALA A 420 18.43 5.59 -4.65
CA ALA A 420 19.06 6.90 -4.67
C ALA A 420 20.27 6.93 -5.63
N ASP A 421 21.18 5.95 -5.50
CA ASP A 421 22.37 5.82 -6.35
C ASP A 421 21.99 5.69 -7.83
N SER A 422 20.91 4.98 -8.14
CA SER A 422 20.41 4.81 -9.51
C SER A 422 20.13 6.14 -10.22
N ARG A 423 19.81 7.21 -9.48
CA ARG A 423 19.49 8.51 -10.08
C ARG A 423 20.74 9.26 -10.51
N PHE A 424 21.84 9.06 -9.79
CA PHE A 424 23.17 9.52 -10.20
C PHE A 424 23.65 8.71 -11.41
N TYR A 425 23.49 7.37 -11.38
CA TYR A 425 23.80 6.52 -12.52
C TYR A 425 22.98 6.91 -13.76
N ALA A 426 21.71 7.29 -13.58
CA ALA A 426 20.87 7.75 -14.67
C ALA A 426 21.27 9.12 -15.23
N GLY A 427 22.12 9.88 -14.54
CA GLY A 427 22.57 11.22 -14.93
C GLY A 427 21.52 12.32 -14.73
N ILE A 428 20.52 12.13 -13.87
CA ILE A 428 19.40 13.09 -13.72
C ILE A 428 19.35 13.79 -12.36
N HIS A 429 20.19 13.35 -11.41
CA HIS A 429 20.33 13.91 -10.08
C HIS A 429 21.80 13.90 -9.67
N PHE A 430 22.23 14.97 -9.01
CA PHE A 430 23.54 15.05 -8.37
C PHE A 430 23.60 14.12 -7.13
N LYS A 431 24.79 13.78 -6.64
CA LYS A 431 24.93 12.95 -5.43
C LYS A 431 24.29 13.64 -4.22
N THR A 432 24.50 14.95 -4.06
CA THR A 432 23.87 15.72 -2.99
C THR A 432 22.34 15.70 -3.07
N ASP A 433 21.73 15.74 -4.27
CA ASP A 433 20.28 15.63 -4.42
C ASP A 433 19.76 14.32 -3.77
N ASN A 434 20.51 13.24 -3.96
CA ASN A 434 20.18 11.90 -3.48
C ASN A 434 20.42 11.77 -1.97
N GLU A 435 21.57 12.20 -1.46
CA GLU A 435 21.90 12.15 -0.04
C GLU A 435 20.93 12.97 0.81
N VAL A 436 20.63 14.20 0.38
CA VAL A 436 19.62 15.04 1.03
C VAL A 436 18.24 14.41 0.93
N GLY A 437 17.90 13.83 -0.22
CA GLY A 437 16.64 13.13 -0.42
C GLY A 437 16.46 11.97 0.57
N LEU A 438 17.48 11.13 0.74
CA LEU A 438 17.47 10.04 1.74
C LEU A 438 17.24 10.58 3.16
N VAL A 439 17.92 11.66 3.55
CA VAL A 439 17.75 12.27 4.88
C VAL A 439 16.33 12.83 5.07
N LEU A 440 15.80 13.54 4.08
CA LEU A 440 14.43 14.05 4.10
C LEU A 440 13.41 12.91 4.23
N GLY A 441 13.55 11.88 3.40
CA GLY A 441 12.63 10.74 3.38
C GLY A 441 12.61 9.97 4.70
N LYS A 442 13.78 9.75 5.30
CA LYS A 442 13.89 9.15 6.63
C LYS A 442 13.12 9.97 7.68
N LYS A 443 13.31 11.30 7.71
CA LYS A 443 12.61 12.18 8.66
C LYS A 443 11.08 12.14 8.49
N VAL A 444 10.61 12.16 7.24
CA VAL A 444 9.17 12.05 6.93
C VAL A 444 8.63 10.70 7.41
N GLY A 445 9.30 9.59 7.07
CA GLY A 445 8.89 8.25 7.47
C GLY A 445 8.85 8.06 8.99
N GLU A 446 9.89 8.51 9.71
CA GLU A 446 9.95 8.46 11.18
C GLU A 446 8.80 9.26 11.80
N TYR A 447 8.58 10.48 11.33
CA TYR A 447 7.50 11.32 11.83
C TYR A 447 6.12 10.69 11.61
N ILE A 448 5.89 10.08 10.46
CA ILE A 448 4.61 9.43 10.13
C ILE A 448 4.36 8.24 11.05
N VAL A 449 5.35 7.38 11.25
CA VAL A 449 5.26 6.23 12.16
C VAL A 449 5.01 6.70 13.59
N GLU A 450 5.78 7.68 14.07
CA GLU A 450 5.59 8.23 15.42
C GLU A 450 4.22 8.89 15.62
N THR A 451 3.73 9.61 14.60
CA THR A 451 2.43 10.28 14.65
C THR A 451 1.31 9.23 14.66
N TRP A 452 1.47 8.16 13.88
CA TRP A 452 0.54 7.04 13.88
C TRP A 452 0.49 6.33 15.24
N ASP A 453 1.63 6.06 15.86
CA ASP A 453 1.69 5.38 17.17
C ASP A 453 1.10 6.22 18.31
N LYS A 454 1.23 7.55 18.23
CA LYS A 454 0.67 8.49 19.21
C LYS A 454 -0.82 8.72 19.00
N LYS A 455 -1.28 8.61 17.74
CA LYS A 455 -2.69 8.74 17.39
C LYS A 455 -3.48 7.82 18.26
#